data_AF-A0A937DR31-F1
#
_entry.id   AF-A0A937DR31-F1
#
_cell.length_a   1.000
_cell.length_b   1.000
_cell.length_c   1.000
_cell.angle_alpha   90.00
_cell.angle_beta   90.00
_cell.angle_gamma   90.00
#
_symmetry.space_group_name_H-M   'P 1'
#
loop_
_entity.id
_entity.type
_entity.pdbx_description
1 polymer ?
#
loop_
_entity_poly.entity_id
_entity_poly.type
_entity_poly.pdbx_seq_one_letter_code
_entity_poly.pdbx_strand_id
1 'polypeptide(L)'
;YKPDPESYLGVVDSMYLEPGQVMLVAAHNNDLAAAQKCGLMTAFVTRPAEHGPGQKIDLEPTGEWDVVGRSMIEVAKKLGC
;
A
#
# COMPACT_ATOMS: atom_id res chain seq x y z
N TYR A 1 -7.30 -11.72 9.33
CA TYR A 1 -6.39 -11.66 8.15
C TYR A 1 -6.89 -10.55 7.24
N LYS A 2 -6.02 -9.88 6.49
CA LYS A 2 -6.41 -8.78 5.59
C LYS A 2 -7.53 -9.23 4.63
N PRO A 3 -8.55 -8.39 4.35
CA PRO A 3 -8.62 -6.96 4.61
C PRO A 3 -9.31 -6.58 5.94
N ASP A 4 -9.31 -7.47 6.94
CA ASP A 4 -9.82 -7.16 8.28
C ASP A 4 -9.11 -5.92 8.88
N PRO A 5 -9.85 -4.87 9.32
CA PRO A 5 -9.29 -3.66 9.92
C PRO A 5 -8.26 -3.89 11.02
N GLU A 6 -8.42 -4.92 11.86
CA GLU A 6 -7.46 -5.22 12.94
C GLU A 6 -6.07 -5.53 12.41
N SER A 7 -5.96 -6.03 11.17
CA SER A 7 -4.67 -6.30 10.53
C SER A 7 -3.86 -5.03 10.22
N TYR A 8 -4.53 -3.87 10.16
CA TYR A 8 -3.90 -2.55 9.93
C TYR A 8 -3.79 -1.78 11.25
N LEU A 9 -4.91 -1.68 11.98
CA LEU A 9 -4.98 -0.92 13.23
C LEU A 9 -4.14 -1.55 14.34
N GLY A 10 -4.02 -2.89 14.40
CA GLY A 10 -3.16 -3.55 15.38
C GLY A 10 -1.67 -3.25 15.16
N VAL A 11 -1.24 -3.07 13.91
CA VAL A 11 0.16 -2.67 13.61
C VAL A 11 0.39 -1.23 14.06
N VAL A 12 -0.54 -0.32 13.73
CA VAL A 12 -0.51 1.08 14.14
C VAL A 12 -0.41 1.20 15.67
N ASP A 13 -1.27 0.49 16.40
CA ASP A 13 -1.29 0.48 17.88
C ASP A 13 0.02 -0.08 18.46
N SER A 14 0.54 -1.18 17.90
CA SER A 14 1.81 -1.78 18.36
C SER A 14 3.04 -0.87 18.22
N MET A 15 2.96 0.11 17.31
CA MET A 15 4.00 1.11 17.08
C MET A 15 3.78 2.39 17.89
N TYR A 16 2.69 2.51 18.65
CA TYR A 16 2.29 3.72 19.38
C TYR A 16 2.18 4.96 18.47
N LEU A 17 1.62 4.77 17.27
CA LEU A 17 1.42 5.81 16.27
C LEU A 17 -0.06 6.02 15.97
N GLU A 18 -0.40 7.14 15.35
CA GLU A 18 -1.71 7.36 14.74
C GLU A 18 -1.75 6.75 13.32
N PRO A 19 -2.92 6.33 12.79
CA PRO A 19 -3.03 5.72 11.47
C PRO A 19 -2.36 6.54 10.36
N GLY A 20 -2.57 7.86 10.35
CA GLY A 20 -1.98 8.77 9.36
C GLY A 20 -0.46 8.94 9.44
N GLN A 21 0.19 8.36 10.45
CA GLN A 21 1.65 8.34 10.61
C GLN A 21 2.28 7.03 10.10
N VAL A 22 1.45 6.08 9.63
CA VAL A 22 1.88 4.78 9.11
C VAL A 22 1.49 4.68 7.64
N MET A 23 2.44 4.28 6.79
CA MET A 23 2.21 4.04 5.38
C MET A 23 2.24 2.55 5.06
N LEU A 24 1.18 2.02 4.46
CA LEU A 24 1.22 0.71 3.81
C LEU A 24 1.77 0.86 2.39
N VAL A 25 2.85 0.14 2.08
CA VAL A 25 3.37 -0.01 0.72
C VAL A 25 2.97 -1.38 0.19
N ALA A 26 2.16 -1.44 -0.88
CA ALA A 26 1.67 -2.70 -1.42
C ALA A 26 1.57 -2.70 -2.96
N ALA A 27 1.56 -3.89 -3.54
CA ALA A 27 1.30 -4.10 -4.97
C ALA A 27 -0.19 -4.28 -5.29
N HIS A 28 -1.03 -4.55 -4.29
CA HIS A 28 -2.43 -4.93 -4.50
C HIS A 28 -3.37 -3.78 -4.12
N ASN A 29 -4.20 -3.33 -5.06
CA ASN A 29 -5.10 -2.19 -4.86
C ASN A 29 -6.11 -2.42 -3.73
N ASN A 30 -6.63 -3.66 -3.59
CA ASN A 30 -7.59 -3.99 -2.53
C ASN A 30 -6.99 -3.85 -1.12
N ASP A 31 -5.68 -4.10 -0.98
CA ASP A 31 -4.98 -3.97 0.29
C ASP A 31 -4.80 -2.49 0.68
N LEU A 32 -4.43 -1.67 -0.30
CA LEU A 32 -4.34 -0.21 -0.12
C LEU A 32 -5.70 0.42 0.18
N ALA A 33 -6.76 -0.01 -0.52
CA ALA A 33 -8.11 0.46 -0.27
C ALA A 33 -8.57 0.17 1.16
N ALA A 34 -8.24 -1.00 1.70
CA ALA A 34 -8.58 -1.37 3.07
C ALA A 34 -7.76 -0.59 4.11
N ALA A 35 -6.46 -0.40 3.87
CA ALA A 35 -5.59 0.41 4.72
C ALA A 35 -6.02 1.88 4.77
N GLN A 36 -6.33 2.48 3.61
CA GLN A 36 -6.78 3.88 3.52
C GLN A 36 -8.12 4.10 4.24
N LYS A 37 -9.03 3.13 4.19
CA LYS A 37 -10.29 3.15 4.99
C LYS A 37 -10.03 3.13 6.50
N CYS A 38 -8.89 2.57 6.93
CA CYS A 38 -8.45 2.60 8.33
C CYS A 38 -7.64 3.87 8.67
N GLY A 39 -7.45 4.79 7.73
CA GLY A 39 -6.74 6.05 7.93
C GLY A 39 -5.21 5.97 7.73
N LEU A 40 -4.68 4.85 7.23
CA LEU A 40 -3.26 4.74 6.90
C LEU A 40 -2.95 5.50 5.60
N MET A 41 -1.71 6.01 5.51
CA MET A 41 -1.15 6.43 4.23
C MET A 41 -0.89 5.22 3.33
N THR A 42 -0.81 5.44 2.02
CA THR A 42 -0.75 4.37 1.01
C THR A 42 0.29 4.63 -0.07
N ALA A 43 1.05 3.60 -0.41
CA ALA A 43 1.93 3.62 -1.57
C ALA A 43 1.74 2.38 -2.44
N PHE A 44 1.41 2.60 -3.71
CA PHE A 44 1.32 1.52 -4.70
C PHE A 44 2.65 1.29 -5.40
N VAL A 45 3.09 0.04 -5.43
CA VAL A 45 4.25 -0.41 -6.22
C VAL A 45 3.83 -1.48 -7.20
N THR A 46 3.78 -1.15 -8.49
CA THR A 46 3.38 -2.13 -9.52
C THR A 46 4.35 -3.32 -9.56
N ARG A 47 3.79 -4.52 -9.64
CA ARG A 47 4.51 -5.79 -9.79
C ARG A 47 3.91 -6.57 -10.96
N PRO A 48 4.19 -6.17 -12.23
CA PRO A 48 3.48 -6.67 -13.40
C PRO A 48 3.74 -8.15 -13.73
N ALA A 49 4.70 -8.79 -13.04
CA ALA A 49 5.07 -10.18 -13.25
C ALA A 49 4.98 -11.02 -11.96
N GLU A 50 4.29 -10.54 -10.92
CA GLU A 50 4.04 -11.30 -9.69
C GLU A 50 3.38 -12.65 -9.98
N HIS A 51 2.42 -12.65 -10.90
CA HIS A 51 1.71 -13.86 -11.36
C HIS A 51 2.19 -14.34 -12.73
N GLY A 52 3.40 -13.92 -13.16
CA GLY A 52 3.97 -14.28 -14.46
C GLY A 52 3.39 -13.48 -15.65
N PRO A 53 3.74 -13.87 -16.90
CA PRO A 53 3.45 -13.07 -18.11
C PRO A 53 1.97 -12.83 -18.41
N GLY A 54 1.06 -13.57 -17.77
CA GLY A 54 -0.39 -13.48 -17.97
C GLY A 54 -1.13 -12.68 -16.90
N GLN A 55 -0.44 -11.95 -16.02
CA GLN A 55 -1.07 -11.15 -14.98
C GLN A 55 -2.02 -10.11 -15.58
N LYS A 56 -3.21 -9.96 -14.97
CA LYS A 56 -4.27 -9.05 -15.43
C LYS A 56 -4.76 -8.06 -14.38
N ILE A 57 -4.40 -8.30 -13.13
CA ILE A 57 -4.81 -7.51 -11.98
C ILE A 57 -3.62 -6.75 -11.43
N ASP A 58 -3.90 -5.64 -10.75
CA ASP A 58 -2.89 -4.86 -10.03
C ASP A 58 -1.71 -4.40 -10.91
N LEU A 59 -2.00 -4.18 -12.20
CA LEU A 59 -1.02 -3.63 -13.14
C LEU A 59 -0.91 -2.11 -13.00
N GLU A 60 -2.02 -1.46 -12.64
CA GLU A 60 -2.17 -0.01 -12.50
C GLU A 60 -2.81 0.33 -11.14
N PRO A 61 -2.56 1.55 -10.61
CA PRO A 61 -3.29 2.05 -9.45
C PRO A 61 -4.75 2.31 -9.81
N THR A 62 -5.67 1.87 -8.97
CA THR A 62 -7.13 2.06 -9.17
C THR A 62 -7.78 2.96 -8.12
N GLY A 63 -6.99 3.58 -7.26
CA GLY A 63 -7.44 4.51 -6.23
C GLY A 63 -6.49 5.69 -6.07
N GLU A 64 -6.90 6.65 -5.25
CA GLU A 64 -6.12 7.85 -4.94
C GLU A 64 -5.08 7.52 -3.86
N TRP A 65 -4.04 6.78 -4.25
CA TRP A 65 -2.94 6.43 -3.36
C TRP A 65 -1.98 7.61 -3.18
N ASP A 66 -1.49 7.84 -1.97
CA ASP A 66 -0.62 8.99 -1.66
C ASP A 66 0.67 8.97 -2.48
N VAL A 67 1.21 7.78 -2.73
CA VAL A 67 2.39 7.58 -3.58
C VAL A 67 2.16 6.43 -4.55
N VAL A 68 2.59 6.61 -5.80
CA VAL A 68 2.58 5.55 -6.81
C VAL A 68 3.99 5.42 -7.37
N GLY A 69 4.52 4.22 -7.51
CA GLY A 69 5.83 3.98 -8.11
C GLY A 69 5.95 2.61 -8.77
N ARG A 70 7.02 2.39 -9.52
CA ARG A 70 7.32 1.09 -10.16
C ARG A 70 8.33 0.26 -9.37
N SER A 71 8.86 0.82 -8.29
CA SER A 71 9.83 0.17 -7.42
C SER A 71 9.87 0.84 -6.05
N MET A 72 10.43 0.15 -5.06
CA MET A 72 10.70 0.74 -3.75
C MET A 72 11.64 1.95 -3.84
N ILE A 73 12.57 1.96 -4.79
CA ILE A 73 13.51 3.08 -5.02
C ILE A 73 12.74 4.32 -5.49
N GLU A 74 11.77 4.15 -6.38
CA GLU A 74 10.95 5.27 -6.86
C GLU A 74 10.06 5.82 -5.74
N VAL A 75 9.47 4.95 -4.92
CA VAL A 75 8.70 5.36 -3.73
C VAL A 75 9.59 6.13 -2.76
N ALA A 76 10.78 5.63 -2.42
CA ALA A 76 11.72 6.33 -1.54
C ALA A 76 12.08 7.73 -2.06
N LYS A 77 12.39 7.86 -3.36
CA LYS A 77 12.65 9.17 -3.99
C LYS A 77 11.47 10.13 -3.88
N LYS A 78 10.24 9.63 -4.06
CA LYS A 78 9.01 10.44 -3.93
C LYS A 78 8.75 10.89 -2.49
N LEU A 79 9.21 10.11 -1.51
CA LEU A 79 9.18 10.46 -0.08
C LEU A 79 10.36 11.34 0.36
N GLY A 80 11.34 11.60 -0.52
CA GLY A 80 12.53 12.39 -0.19
C GLY A 80 13.56 11.64 0.67
N CYS A 81 13.56 10.30 0.62
CA CYS A 81 14.53 9.43 1.29
C CYS A 81 15.59 8.88 0.33
#